data_AF-A0A256IMP2-F1
#
_entry.id   AF-A0A256IMP2-F1
#
_cell.length_a   1.000
_cell.length_b   1.000
_cell.length_c   1.000
_cell.angle_alpha   90.00
_cell.angle_beta   90.00
_cell.angle_gamma   90.00
#
_symmetry.space_group_name_H-M   'P 1'
#
loop_
_entity.id
_entity.type
_entity.pdbx_description
1 polymer ?
#
loop_
_entity_poly.entity_id
_entity_poly.type
_entity_poly.pdbx_seq_one_letter_code
_entity_poly.pdbx_strand_id
1 'polypeptide(L)'
;MPEQPAYHEHVLDASDVCLSCHRIVRVERQDPTRGGITREYETHHERHRDHTVVDYGPADSVGDQQGTFCSKCGTESPWDRYWDDHRTDTHAVATALGWLEGVDDPKATPCPERELSMPRFRELLKATIRTLEEKGVTLDRQTLAREALERRRDGEHVDDCLGEATEAAITKAITRTDADRTDARREVPA
;
A
#
# COMPACT_ATOMS: atom_id res chain seq x y z
N MET A 1 15.42 3.45 17.24
CA MET A 1 14.13 3.71 16.58
C MET A 1 13.79 2.41 15.88
N PRO A 2 12.73 1.68 16.27
CA PRO A 2 12.33 0.51 15.51
C PRO A 2 12.04 0.98 14.07
N GLU A 3 12.76 0.39 13.15
CA GLU A 3 12.56 0.55 11.71
C GLU A 3 11.09 0.17 11.46
N GLN A 4 10.29 1.06 10.85
CA GLN A 4 8.91 0.69 10.53
C GLN A 4 8.94 -0.52 9.59
N PRO A 5 7.97 -1.45 9.69
CA PRO A 5 7.91 -2.59 8.79
C PRO A 5 7.94 -2.10 7.33
N ALA A 6 8.71 -2.76 6.46
CA ALA A 6 8.83 -2.36 5.05
C ALA A 6 7.47 -2.26 4.33
N TYR A 7 6.49 -3.05 4.78
CA TYR A 7 5.10 -2.96 4.30
C TYR A 7 4.43 -1.62 4.68
N HIS A 8 4.63 -1.13 5.91
CA HIS A 8 4.10 0.16 6.32
C HIS A 8 4.75 1.29 5.53
N GLU A 9 6.08 1.35 5.51
CA GLU A 9 6.83 2.43 4.86
C GLU A 9 6.54 2.52 3.36
N HIS A 10 6.54 1.39 2.66
CA HIS A 10 6.50 1.39 1.20
C HIS A 10 5.10 1.17 0.61
N VAL A 11 4.12 0.72 1.40
CA VAL A 11 2.75 0.45 0.92
C VAL A 11 1.70 1.24 1.69
N LEU A 12 1.63 1.13 3.01
CA LEU A 12 0.54 1.73 3.79
C LEU A 12 0.64 3.23 3.96
N ASP A 13 1.83 3.73 4.30
CA ASP A 13 2.09 5.16 4.54
C ASP A 13 2.53 5.89 3.26
N ALA A 14 2.59 5.16 2.15
CA ALA A 14 3.15 5.64 0.90
C ALA A 14 2.09 6.32 0.03
N SER A 15 2.17 7.65 -0.08
CA SER A 15 1.19 8.47 -0.83
C SER A 15 1.14 8.22 -2.35
N ASP A 16 2.13 7.52 -2.87
CA ASP A 16 2.28 7.13 -4.26
C ASP A 16 1.62 5.78 -4.58
N VAL A 17 1.17 5.03 -3.56
CA VAL A 17 0.54 3.73 -3.71
C VAL A 17 -0.95 3.82 -3.39
N CYS A 18 -1.78 3.16 -4.20
CA CYS A 18 -3.21 3.05 -3.94
C CYS A 18 -3.49 1.94 -2.92
N LEU A 19 -3.96 2.27 -1.72
CA LEU A 19 -4.29 1.31 -0.66
C LEU A 19 -5.42 0.34 -1.02
N SER A 20 -6.30 0.75 -1.94
CA SER A 20 -7.34 -0.13 -2.46
C SER A 20 -6.79 -1.28 -3.32
N CYS A 21 -5.67 -1.13 -4.03
CA CYS A 21 -5.20 -2.16 -4.96
C CYS A 21 -3.68 -2.42 -5.00
N HIS A 22 -2.92 -1.73 -4.14
CA HIS A 22 -1.46 -1.74 -4.02
C HIS A 22 -0.74 -1.53 -5.36
N ARG A 23 -1.20 -0.57 -6.18
CA ARG A 23 -0.48 -0.13 -7.38
C ARG A 23 0.11 1.25 -7.16
N ILE A 24 1.26 1.51 -7.76
CA ILE A 24 1.87 2.84 -7.81
C ILE A 24 1.01 3.74 -8.71
N VAL A 25 0.37 4.76 -8.14
CA VAL A 25 -0.51 5.72 -8.82
C VAL A 25 0.11 7.10 -8.98
N ARG A 26 1.23 7.39 -8.29
CA ARG A 26 2.01 8.61 -8.47
C ARG A 26 3.48 8.27 -8.69
N VAL A 27 4.19 9.10 -9.42
CA VAL A 27 5.62 8.94 -9.68
C VAL A 27 6.31 10.24 -9.34
N GLU A 28 7.38 10.15 -8.57
CA GLU A 28 8.25 11.29 -8.33
C GLU A 28 8.92 11.69 -9.65
N ARG A 29 8.68 12.94 -10.06
CA ARG A 29 9.30 13.55 -11.23
C ARG A 29 10.13 14.73 -10.78
N GLN A 30 11.35 14.73 -11.27
CA GLN A 30 12.26 15.84 -11.14
C GLN A 30 11.96 16.79 -12.29
N ASP A 31 11.37 17.96 -11.99
CA ASP A 31 11.24 19.00 -13.00
C ASP A 31 12.62 19.66 -13.17
N PRO A 32 13.23 19.65 -14.35
CA PRO A 32 14.37 20.50 -14.61
C PRO A 32 13.87 21.95 -14.73
N THR A 33 13.68 22.64 -13.61
CA THR A 33 13.23 24.04 -13.63
C THR A 33 14.27 24.93 -14.31
N ARG A 34 13.98 25.22 -15.58
CA ARG A 34 13.86 26.53 -16.24
C ARG A 34 14.25 27.76 -15.39
N GLY A 35 15.55 27.96 -15.15
CA GLY A 35 16.07 29.21 -14.61
C GLY A 35 17.58 29.13 -14.44
N GLY A 36 18.34 29.88 -15.25
CA GLY A 36 19.80 29.81 -15.22
C GLY A 36 20.37 30.15 -13.84
N ILE A 37 21.34 29.35 -13.40
CA ILE A 37 22.40 29.62 -12.39
C ILE A 37 22.33 28.81 -11.08
N THR A 38 21.20 28.25 -10.65
CA THR A 38 21.15 27.34 -9.47
C THR A 38 20.30 26.10 -9.74
N ARG A 39 20.93 24.91 -9.68
CA ARG A 39 20.25 23.61 -9.84
C ARG A 39 19.59 23.22 -8.53
N GLU A 40 18.48 23.86 -8.20
CA GLU A 40 17.58 23.36 -7.15
C GLU A 40 16.64 22.37 -7.82
N TYR A 41 16.84 21.08 -7.53
CA TYR A 41 15.97 20.03 -8.02
C TYR A 41 14.77 19.93 -7.09
N GLU A 42 13.65 20.52 -7.51
CA GLU A 42 12.36 20.26 -6.86
C GLU A 42 11.80 18.95 -7.42
N THR A 43 11.60 17.96 -6.55
CA THR A 43 10.88 16.75 -6.91
C THR A 43 9.41 16.91 -6.54
N HIS A 44 8.52 16.57 -7.47
CA HIS A 44 7.08 16.59 -7.23
C HIS A 44 6.46 15.27 -7.67
N HIS A 45 5.38 14.87 -7.02
CA HIS A 45 4.64 13.67 -7.39
C HIS A 45 3.64 14.00 -8.49
N GLU A 46 3.87 13.49 -9.70
CA GLU A 46 2.89 13.54 -10.80
C GLU A 46 2.09 12.24 -10.83
N ARG A 47 0.87 12.27 -11.38
CA ARG A 47 0.08 11.06 -11.62
C ARG A 47 0.83 10.06 -12.51
N HIS A 48 0.69 8.77 -12.21
CA HIS A 48 1.18 7.70 -13.07
C HIS A 48 0.23 7.53 -14.26
N ARG A 49 0.69 7.86 -15.48
CA ARG A 49 -0.17 7.93 -16.68
C ARG A 49 -0.87 6.62 -17.03
N ASP A 50 -0.22 5.48 -16.81
CA ASP A 50 -0.80 4.16 -17.14
C ASP A 50 -1.68 3.57 -16.04
N HIS A 51 -1.56 4.08 -14.81
CA HIS A 51 -2.29 3.56 -13.65
C HIS A 51 -3.42 4.49 -13.21
N THR A 52 -3.47 5.71 -13.75
CA THR A 52 -4.49 6.71 -13.44
C THR A 52 -5.20 7.23 -14.69
N VAL A 53 -6.50 7.45 -14.58
CA VAL A 53 -7.33 8.10 -15.59
C VAL A 53 -7.87 9.41 -15.02
N VAL A 54 -7.91 10.46 -15.84
CA VAL A 54 -8.63 11.69 -15.49
C VAL A 54 -10.03 11.54 -16.03
N ASP A 55 -11.02 11.50 -15.14
CA ASP A 55 -12.42 11.29 -15.49
C ASP A 55 -13.32 12.18 -14.63
N TYR A 56 -14.63 12.09 -14.84
CA TYR A 56 -15.62 12.85 -14.11
C TYR A 56 -16.33 12.00 -13.06
N GLY A 57 -16.16 12.34 -11.79
CA GLY A 57 -16.84 11.73 -10.66
C GLY A 57 -18.22 12.35 -10.38
N PRO A 58 -19.09 11.65 -9.64
CA PRO A 58 -20.33 12.25 -9.14
C PRO A 58 -19.98 13.37 -8.15
N ALA A 59 -20.31 14.61 -8.50
CA ALA A 59 -20.11 15.78 -7.64
C ALA A 59 -21.34 16.69 -7.63
N ASP A 60 -21.53 17.40 -6.52
CA ASP A 60 -22.66 18.32 -6.32
C ASP A 60 -22.58 19.58 -7.21
N SER A 61 -21.40 19.90 -7.74
CA SER A 61 -21.15 21.04 -8.62
C SER A 61 -20.31 20.63 -9.84
N VAL A 62 -20.53 21.28 -10.99
CA VAL A 62 -19.81 20.99 -12.26
C VAL A 62 -18.30 21.24 -12.15
N GLY A 63 -17.88 22.16 -11.28
CA GLY A 63 -16.47 22.51 -11.09
C GLY A 63 -15.67 21.43 -10.37
N ASP A 64 -16.34 20.63 -9.52
CA ASP A 64 -15.71 19.58 -8.69
C ASP A 64 -15.78 18.20 -9.36
N GLN A 65 -16.23 18.12 -10.62
CA GLN A 65 -16.46 16.83 -11.26
C GLN A 65 -15.16 16.17 -11.73
N GLN A 66 -14.07 16.91 -12.05
CA GLN A 66 -12.88 16.30 -12.64
C GLN A 66 -11.87 15.82 -11.58
N GLY A 67 -11.72 14.49 -11.48
CA GLY A 67 -10.80 13.82 -10.55
C GLY A 67 -9.76 12.94 -11.25
N THR A 68 -8.75 12.49 -10.50
CA THR A 68 -7.79 11.48 -10.98
C THR A 68 -8.08 10.14 -10.30
N PHE A 69 -8.52 9.16 -11.07
CA PHE A 69 -8.95 7.86 -10.57
C PHE A 69 -7.95 6.76 -10.88
N CYS A 70 -7.80 5.79 -9.98
CA CYS A 70 -7.06 4.58 -10.28
C CYS A 70 -7.78 3.78 -11.38
N SER A 71 -7.07 3.47 -12.45
CA SER A 71 -7.58 2.67 -13.59
C SER A 71 -8.07 1.26 -13.22
N LYS A 72 -7.61 0.70 -12.09
CA LYS A 72 -7.95 -0.67 -11.66
C LYS A 72 -9.13 -0.72 -10.70
N CYS A 73 -9.05 0.04 -9.60
CA CYS A 73 -10.08 0.01 -8.56
C CYS A 73 -11.10 1.15 -8.69
N GLY A 74 -10.85 2.14 -9.55
CA GLY A 74 -11.75 3.27 -9.77
C GLY A 74 -11.72 4.33 -8.68
N THR A 75 -10.85 4.17 -7.68
CA THR A 75 -10.82 5.09 -6.53
C THR A 75 -10.04 6.36 -6.82
N GLU A 76 -10.54 7.50 -6.33
CA GLU A 76 -9.91 8.80 -6.53
C GLU A 76 -8.73 9.02 -5.58
N SER A 77 -8.92 8.73 -4.28
CA SER A 77 -7.87 8.94 -3.29
C SER A 77 -6.99 7.69 -3.15
N PRO A 78 -5.65 7.85 -3.12
CA PRO A 78 -4.74 6.75 -2.83
C PRO A 78 -4.99 6.09 -1.46
N TRP A 79 -5.54 6.85 -0.52
CA TRP A 79 -5.77 6.43 0.86
C TRP A 79 -7.10 5.70 1.06
N ASP A 80 -7.93 5.65 0.04
CA ASP A 80 -9.23 5.03 0.13
C ASP A 80 -9.07 3.51 0.07
N ARG A 81 -9.88 2.82 0.88
CA ARG A 81 -9.80 1.38 1.06
C ARG A 81 -11.19 0.76 1.13
N TYR A 82 -11.78 0.54 -0.05
CA TYR A 82 -13.18 0.12 -0.16
C TYR A 82 -13.50 -1.27 0.42
N TRP A 83 -12.47 -2.08 0.67
CA TRP A 83 -12.56 -3.43 1.20
C TRP A 83 -12.16 -3.52 2.68
N ASP A 84 -11.67 -2.41 3.24
CA ASP A 84 -11.21 -2.34 4.62
C ASP A 84 -11.54 -0.94 5.14
N ASP A 85 -12.82 -0.78 5.47
CA ASP A 85 -13.41 0.48 5.90
C ASP A 85 -13.14 0.73 7.39
N HIS A 86 -11.88 0.58 7.83
CA HIS A 86 -11.43 1.12 9.11
C HIS A 86 -11.39 2.66 9.12
N ARG A 87 -11.72 3.29 7.98
CA ARG A 87 -11.83 4.74 7.86
C ARG A 87 -13.20 5.31 8.22
N THR A 88 -14.08 4.51 8.81
CA THR A 88 -15.20 5.05 9.59
C THR A 88 -14.86 5.29 11.07
N ASP A 89 -13.63 5.73 11.35
CA ASP A 89 -13.32 6.52 12.54
C ASP A 89 -14.17 7.81 12.60
N THR A 90 -14.93 8.12 11.55
CA THR A 90 -15.99 9.15 11.55
C THR A 90 -16.90 9.01 12.76
N HIS A 91 -17.12 7.81 13.31
CA HIS A 91 -17.84 7.67 14.58
C HIS A 91 -17.03 8.18 15.78
N ALA A 92 -15.78 7.72 15.95
CA ALA A 92 -14.91 8.16 17.04
C ALA A 92 -14.61 9.67 16.99
N VAL A 93 -14.39 10.20 15.80
CA VAL A 93 -14.16 11.63 15.52
C VAL A 93 -15.45 12.45 15.71
N ALA A 94 -16.60 11.98 15.22
CA ALA A 94 -17.88 12.68 15.44
C ALA A 94 -18.32 12.67 16.91
N THR A 95 -18.02 11.59 17.65
CA THR A 95 -18.20 11.51 19.11
C THR A 95 -17.25 12.46 19.84
N ALA A 96 -15.97 12.50 19.47
CA ALA A 96 -15.00 13.44 20.06
C ALA A 96 -15.32 14.92 19.77
N LEU A 97 -15.94 15.20 18.62
CA LEU A 97 -16.42 16.55 18.23
C LEU A 97 -17.83 16.88 18.79
N GLY A 98 -18.46 15.97 19.53
CA GLY A 98 -19.77 16.18 20.17
C GLY A 98 -20.96 16.18 19.20
N TRP A 99 -20.79 15.72 17.96
CA TRP A 99 -21.84 15.72 16.93
C TRP A 99 -22.85 14.58 17.09
N LEU A 100 -22.62 13.65 18.04
CA LEU A 100 -23.44 12.47 18.31
C LEU A 100 -23.98 12.41 19.75
N GLU A 101 -24.03 13.53 20.50
CA GLU A 101 -24.61 13.55 21.85
C GLU A 101 -26.07 13.05 21.87
N GLY A 102 -26.33 11.98 22.64
CA GLY A 102 -27.66 11.40 22.82
C GLY A 102 -28.05 10.33 21.80
N VAL A 103 -27.17 9.97 20.87
CA VAL A 103 -27.31 8.79 20.03
C VAL A 103 -26.70 7.60 20.78
N ASP A 104 -27.44 6.50 20.94
CA ASP A 104 -26.88 5.27 21.49
C ASP A 104 -25.61 4.91 20.71
N ASP A 105 -24.54 4.53 21.42
CA ASP A 105 -23.34 3.95 20.79
C ASP A 105 -23.84 2.92 19.78
N PRO A 106 -23.55 3.04 18.47
CA PRO A 106 -23.86 1.99 17.55
C PRO A 106 -23.07 0.80 18.09
N LYS A 107 -23.78 -0.18 18.65
CA LYS A 107 -23.23 -1.46 19.11
C LYS A 107 -22.42 -1.97 17.94
N ALA A 108 -21.11 -1.71 17.97
CA ALA A 108 -20.18 -1.70 16.85
C ALA A 108 -20.93 -1.80 15.53
N THR A 109 -21.24 -0.71 14.81
CA THR A 109 -21.81 -0.85 13.45
C THR A 109 -20.97 -1.92 12.80
N PRO A 110 -21.50 -3.13 12.58
CA PRO A 110 -20.71 -4.16 11.97
C PRO A 110 -20.60 -3.57 10.58
N CYS A 111 -19.43 -3.02 10.23
CA CYS A 111 -19.11 -2.81 8.84
C CYS A 111 -19.54 -4.13 8.22
N PRO A 112 -20.56 -4.18 7.34
CA PRO A 112 -20.91 -5.43 6.72
C PRO A 112 -19.61 -5.87 6.08
N GLU A 113 -19.04 -6.93 6.62
CA GLU A 113 -17.77 -7.51 6.23
C GLU A 113 -17.79 -7.57 4.71
N ARG A 114 -17.20 -6.57 4.06
CA ARG A 114 -16.66 -6.77 2.72
C ARG A 114 -15.35 -7.51 2.93
N GLU A 115 -15.46 -8.65 3.61
CA GLU A 115 -14.39 -9.58 3.86
C GLU A 115 -13.69 -9.80 2.53
N LEU A 116 -12.42 -9.43 2.50
CA LEU A 116 -11.64 -9.55 1.28
C LEU A 116 -11.58 -11.04 0.92
N SER A 117 -12.34 -11.42 -0.11
CA SER A 117 -12.38 -12.81 -0.58
C SER A 117 -10.98 -13.31 -0.93
N MET A 118 -10.71 -14.59 -0.73
CA MET A 118 -9.39 -15.18 -1.04
C MET A 118 -8.88 -14.90 -2.46
N PRO A 119 -9.72 -14.91 -3.52
CA PRO A 119 -9.29 -14.48 -4.85
C PRO A 119 -8.81 -13.02 -4.90
N ARG A 120 -9.53 -12.10 -4.24
CA ARG A 120 -9.12 -10.69 -4.16
C ARG A 120 -7.87 -10.50 -3.32
N PHE A 121 -7.73 -11.22 -2.21
CA PHE A 121 -6.50 -11.23 -1.42
C PHE A 121 -5.29 -11.68 -2.25
N ARG A 122 -5.44 -12.72 -3.08
CA ARG A 122 -4.36 -13.15 -4.00
C ARG A 122 -4.00 -12.08 -5.03
N GLU A 123 -4.97 -11.32 -5.52
CA GLU A 123 -4.71 -10.21 -6.43
C GLU A 123 -3.98 -9.06 -5.73
N LEU A 124 -4.37 -8.75 -4.49
CA LEU A 124 -3.73 -7.74 -3.65
C LEU A 124 -2.30 -8.14 -3.34
N LEU A 125 -2.08 -9.36 -2.86
CA LEU A 125 -0.77 -9.96 -2.59
C LEU A 125 0.18 -9.87 -3.80
N LYS A 126 -0.31 -10.20 -5.00
CA LYS A 126 0.48 -10.06 -6.24
C LYS A 126 0.85 -8.60 -6.52
N ALA A 127 -0.04 -7.67 -6.22
CA ALA A 127 0.24 -6.24 -6.39
C ALA A 127 1.25 -5.76 -5.34
N THR A 128 1.10 -6.16 -4.07
CA THR A 128 2.07 -5.89 -2.99
C THR A 128 3.47 -6.32 -3.39
N ILE A 129 3.65 -7.57 -3.85
CA ILE A 129 4.96 -8.08 -4.28
C ILE A 129 5.55 -7.20 -5.38
N ARG A 130 4.76 -6.88 -6.42
CA ARG A 130 5.23 -6.05 -7.54
C ARG A 130 5.64 -4.66 -7.08
N THR A 131 4.84 -4.02 -6.25
CA THR A 131 5.13 -2.67 -5.76
C THR A 131 6.33 -2.63 -4.84
N LEU A 132 6.51 -3.60 -3.95
CA LEU A 132 7.71 -3.69 -3.11
C LEU A 132 8.97 -3.86 -3.98
N GLU A 133 8.92 -4.70 -5.02
CA GLU A 133 10.04 -4.88 -5.94
C GLU A 133 10.32 -3.64 -6.80
N GLU A 134 9.28 -2.97 -7.30
CA GLU A 134 9.40 -1.71 -8.04
C GLU A 134 10.03 -0.60 -7.18
N LYS A 135 9.76 -0.62 -5.86
CA LYS A 135 10.38 0.27 -4.87
C LYS A 135 11.78 -0.17 -4.41
N GLY A 136 12.31 -1.26 -4.96
CA GLY A 136 13.66 -1.73 -4.68
C GLY A 136 13.82 -2.60 -3.43
N VAL A 137 12.73 -3.05 -2.82
CA VAL A 137 12.78 -3.96 -1.66
C VAL A 137 13.14 -5.37 -2.14
N THR A 138 14.23 -5.91 -1.60
CA THR A 138 14.66 -7.28 -1.90
C THR A 138 13.94 -8.26 -0.98
N LEU A 139 13.13 -9.16 -1.55
CA LEU A 139 12.30 -10.11 -0.80
C LEU A 139 12.20 -11.48 -1.48
N ASP A 140 11.99 -12.54 -0.69
CA ASP A 140 11.70 -13.88 -1.21
C ASP A 140 10.20 -14.04 -1.53
N ARG A 141 9.85 -13.96 -2.83
CA ARG A 141 8.45 -14.01 -3.30
C ARG A 141 7.68 -15.23 -2.80
N GLN A 142 8.33 -16.39 -2.74
CA GLN A 142 7.70 -17.64 -2.35
C GLN A 142 7.32 -17.63 -0.87
N THR A 143 8.21 -17.12 -0.01
CA THR A 143 7.98 -17.01 1.42
C THR A 143 6.89 -16.00 1.71
N LEU A 144 6.94 -14.82 1.08
CA LEU A 144 5.87 -13.82 1.23
C LEU A 144 4.52 -14.43 0.86
N ALA A 145 4.42 -15.08 -0.31
CA ALA A 145 3.17 -15.66 -0.77
C ALA A 145 2.67 -16.80 0.13
N ARG A 146 3.56 -17.66 0.62
CA ARG A 146 3.19 -18.77 1.51
C ARG A 146 2.68 -18.24 2.86
N GLU A 147 3.49 -17.43 3.53
CA GLU A 147 3.22 -16.89 4.86
C GLU A 147 1.94 -16.03 4.89
N ALA A 148 1.72 -15.20 3.86
CA ALA A 148 0.52 -14.38 3.76
C ALA A 148 -0.75 -15.22 3.52
N LEU A 149 -0.66 -16.28 2.69
CA LEU A 149 -1.81 -17.15 2.41
C LEU A 149 -2.15 -18.09 3.56
N GLU A 150 -1.15 -18.49 4.35
CA GLU A 150 -1.31 -19.29 5.56
C GLU A 150 -2.05 -18.48 6.63
N ARG A 151 -1.52 -17.32 7.03
CA ARG A 151 -2.17 -16.40 7.99
C ARG A 151 -3.59 -16.02 7.59
N ARG A 152 -3.83 -15.76 6.30
CA ARG A 152 -5.17 -15.40 5.83
C ARG A 152 -6.16 -16.57 5.95
N ARG A 153 -5.71 -17.82 5.85
CA ARG A 153 -6.56 -18.99 6.11
C ARG A 153 -6.86 -19.17 7.59
N ASP A 154 -5.95 -18.72 8.46
CA ASP A 154 -6.10 -18.76 9.91
C ASP A 154 -7.00 -17.62 10.45
N GLY A 155 -7.45 -16.72 9.56
CA GLY A 155 -8.42 -15.68 9.87
C GLY A 155 -7.81 -14.33 10.27
N GLU A 156 -6.51 -14.17 10.11
CA GLU A 156 -5.83 -12.90 10.41
C GLU A 156 -6.26 -11.77 9.46
N HIS A 157 -6.08 -10.53 9.94
CA HIS A 157 -6.35 -9.32 9.17
C HIS A 157 -5.41 -9.19 7.98
N VAL A 158 -5.85 -8.53 6.92
CA VAL A 158 -5.10 -8.42 5.66
C VAL A 158 -3.76 -7.74 5.85
N ASP A 159 -3.70 -6.69 6.67
CA ASP A 159 -2.45 -5.97 6.94
C ASP A 159 -1.48 -6.78 7.79
N ASP A 160 -1.96 -7.46 8.82
CA ASP A 160 -1.11 -8.33 9.65
C ASP A 160 -0.53 -9.45 8.77
N CYS A 161 -1.36 -10.05 7.92
CA CYS A 161 -0.93 -11.07 6.96
C CYS A 161 0.19 -10.56 6.03
N LEU A 162 0.05 -9.33 5.50
CA LEU A 162 1.00 -8.78 4.53
C LEU A 162 2.24 -8.19 5.19
N GLY A 163 2.12 -7.57 6.37
CA GLY A 163 3.20 -7.01 7.15
C GLY A 163 4.17 -8.10 7.60
N GLU A 164 3.66 -9.08 8.36
CA GLU A 164 4.46 -10.19 8.89
C GLU A 164 5.07 -11.05 7.77
N ALA A 165 4.32 -11.30 6.70
CA ALA A 165 4.85 -12.05 5.56
C ALA A 165 5.94 -11.30 4.80
N THR A 166 5.87 -9.96 4.76
CA THR A 166 6.90 -9.12 4.13
C THR A 166 8.19 -9.18 4.94
N GLU A 167 8.11 -9.05 6.27
CA GLU A 167 9.28 -9.17 7.14
C GLU A 167 9.94 -10.55 7.02
N ALA A 168 9.15 -11.63 7.11
CA ALA A 168 9.65 -12.99 6.94
C ALA A 168 10.35 -13.20 5.58
N ALA A 169 9.80 -12.61 4.51
CA ALA A 169 10.38 -12.70 3.17
C ALA A 169 11.69 -11.91 3.02
N ILE A 170 11.81 -10.75 3.66
CA ILE A 170 13.04 -9.94 3.69
C ILE A 170 14.12 -10.67 4.49
N THR A 171 13.81 -11.14 5.70
CA THR A 171 14.75 -11.90 6.54
C THR A 171 15.29 -13.12 5.79
N LYS A 172 14.43 -13.85 5.07
CA LYS A 172 14.87 -15.00 4.27
C LYS A 172 15.76 -14.59 3.08
N ALA A 173 15.45 -13.48 2.40
CA ALA A 173 16.27 -13.00 1.30
C ALA A 173 17.67 -12.61 1.76
N ILE A 174 17.79 -11.95 2.92
CA ILE A 174 19.08 -11.57 3.53
C ILE A 174 19.88 -12.82 3.91
N THR A 175 19.28 -13.75 4.65
CA THR A 175 19.95 -14.98 5.09
C THR A 175 20.42 -15.87 3.94
N ARG A 176 19.64 -15.96 2.86
CA ARG A 176 20.05 -16.66 1.64
C ARG A 176 21.25 -15.99 0.97
N THR A 177 21.25 -14.66 0.89
CA THR A 177 22.35 -13.90 0.28
C THR A 177 23.67 -14.11 1.06
N ASP A 178 23.60 -14.18 2.39
CA ASP A 178 24.77 -14.47 3.23
C ASP A 178 25.25 -15.92 3.08
N ALA A 179 24.34 -16.89 2.95
CA ALA A 179 24.70 -18.28 2.68
C ALA A 179 25.44 -18.43 1.34
N ASP A 180 24.88 -17.86 0.26
CA ASP A 180 25.48 -17.88 -1.08
C ASP A 180 26.87 -17.19 -1.08
N ARG A 181 27.04 -16.09 -0.34
CA ARG A 181 28.32 -15.39 -0.20
C ARG A 181 29.36 -16.20 0.59
N THR A 182 28.92 -17.00 1.56
CA THR A 182 29.80 -17.84 2.37
C THR A 182 30.27 -19.05 1.57
N ASP A 183 29.40 -19.63 0.75
CA ASP A 183 29.73 -20.76 -0.12
C ASP A 183 30.73 -20.35 -1.22
N ALA A 184 30.51 -19.18 -1.85
CA ALA A 184 31.43 -18.62 -2.84
C ALA A 184 32.84 -18.33 -2.30
N ARG A 185 32.99 -18.10 -0.99
CA ARG A 185 34.31 -17.95 -0.33
C ARG A 185 34.99 -19.29 -0.02
N ARG A 186 34.25 -20.39 -0.01
CA ARG A 186 34.74 -21.74 0.31
C ARG A 186 35.27 -22.46 -0.94
N GLU A 187 34.81 -22.08 -2.13
CA GLU A 187 35.21 -22.65 -3.42
C GLU A 187 36.50 -22.04 -4.02
N VAL A 188 37.56 -21.91 -3.22
CA VAL A 188 38.92 -21.66 -3.77
C VAL A 188 39.79 -22.90 -3.52
N PRO A 189 39.90 -23.83 -4.49
CA PRO A 189 40.88 -24.90 -4.43
C PRO A 189 42.27 -24.37 -4.82
N ALA A 190 43.30 -24.89 -4.15
CA ALA A 190 44.72 -24.66 -4.39
C ALA A 190 45.25 -25.40 -5.62
#